data_AF-A0A2D6XEZ4-F1
#
_entry.id   AF-A0A2D6XEZ4-F1
#
_cell.length_a   1.000
_cell.length_b   1.000
_cell.length_c   1.000
_cell.angle_alpha   90.00
_cell.angle_beta   90.00
_cell.angle_gamma   90.00
#
_symmetry.space_group_name_H-M   'P 1'
#
loop_
_entity.id
_entity.type
_entity.pdbx_description
1 polymer ?
#
loop_
_entity_poly.entity_id
_entity_poly.type
_entity_poly.pdbx_seq_one_letter_code
_entity_poly.pdbx_strand_id
1 'polypeptide(L)'
;MSSDLIKDATESAIKGILSWSSDQIKTFVRKLKDKRLAFIQDEKTIKIVKEQYRSGELSFYKEHIKDKEMLFLLKMGLTLRKLEQVEELDRKQNLRTKIFNKYEAKGLHISQFVENGILNRYIGILIDNIISLDRFKKDILDILENIEKHVLFVQANDKEREIIQSTLSIVSNNLPSIFIVSGISSAASIVSNCEARLIELLKDYELEKISAGQKENLFFKRMLRKNQD
;
A
#
# COMPACT_ATOMS: atom_id res chain seq x y z
N MET A 1 -41.20 -34.04 -8.48
CA MET A 1 -40.81 -32.62 -8.53
C MET A 1 -39.79 -32.34 -7.44
N SER A 2 -38.48 -32.58 -7.66
CA SER A 2 -37.41 -32.22 -6.70
C SER A 2 -35.98 -32.40 -7.25
N SER A 3 -35.75 -32.29 -8.56
CA SER A 3 -34.40 -32.48 -9.12
C SER A 3 -33.95 -31.40 -10.10
N ASP A 4 -34.89 -30.60 -10.63
CA ASP A 4 -34.55 -29.57 -11.63
C ASP A 4 -34.28 -28.18 -11.04
N LEU A 5 -34.78 -27.88 -9.84
CA LEU A 5 -34.58 -26.57 -9.18
C LEU A 5 -33.14 -26.34 -8.68
N ILE A 6 -32.37 -27.41 -8.42
CA ILE A 6 -30.99 -27.29 -7.91
C ILE A 6 -30.00 -27.12 -9.07
N LYS A 7 -30.28 -27.68 -10.25
CA LYS A 7 -29.44 -27.55 -11.45
C LYS A 7 -29.54 -26.16 -12.09
N ASP A 8 -30.73 -25.58 -12.16
CA ASP A 8 -30.90 -24.24 -12.73
C ASP A 8 -30.33 -23.11 -11.85
N ALA A 9 -30.31 -23.31 -10.53
CA ALA A 9 -29.68 -22.36 -9.60
C ALA A 9 -28.15 -22.38 -9.69
N THR A 10 -27.54 -23.55 -9.96
CA THR A 10 -26.09 -23.66 -10.15
C THR A 10 -25.64 -23.17 -11.53
N GLU A 11 -26.42 -23.40 -12.59
CA GLU A 11 -26.10 -22.84 -13.92
C GLU A 11 -26.27 -21.31 -13.99
N SER A 12 -27.18 -20.74 -13.21
CA SER A 12 -27.41 -19.29 -13.16
C SER A 12 -26.34 -18.54 -12.35
N ALA A 13 -25.80 -19.15 -11.29
CA ALA A 13 -24.71 -18.57 -10.51
C ALA A 13 -23.37 -18.58 -11.27
N ILE A 14 -23.15 -19.58 -12.13
CA ILE A 14 -21.93 -19.71 -12.94
C ILE A 14 -21.90 -18.68 -14.09
N LYS A 15 -23.06 -18.25 -14.62
CA LYS A 15 -23.16 -17.19 -15.64
C LYS A 15 -22.75 -15.79 -15.15
N GLY A 16 -22.59 -15.58 -13.84
CA GLY A 16 -22.12 -14.31 -13.26
C GLY A 16 -20.60 -14.10 -13.31
N ILE A 17 -19.83 -15.16 -13.59
CA ILE A 17 -18.40 -15.08 -13.85
C ILE A 17 -18.25 -14.96 -15.37
N LEU A 18 -18.24 -13.72 -15.85
CA LEU A 18 -17.86 -13.38 -17.21
C LEU A 18 -16.45 -13.94 -17.48
N SER A 19 -16.36 -15.15 -18.05
CA SER A 19 -15.12 -15.76 -18.53
C SER A 19 -14.78 -15.16 -19.88
N TRP A 20 -14.17 -13.98 -19.86
CA TRP A 20 -13.78 -13.29 -21.09
C TRP A 20 -12.75 -14.12 -21.85
N SER A 21 -12.95 -14.25 -23.16
CA SER A 21 -11.93 -14.83 -24.05
C SER A 21 -10.77 -13.84 -24.27
N SER A 22 -9.60 -14.35 -24.64
CA SER A 22 -8.39 -13.54 -24.92
C SER A 22 -8.66 -12.39 -25.91
N ASP A 23 -9.52 -12.63 -26.91
CA ASP A 23 -9.82 -11.63 -27.95
C ASP A 23 -10.77 -10.54 -27.47
N GLN A 24 -11.67 -10.85 -26.53
CA GLN A 24 -12.50 -9.84 -25.87
C GLN A 24 -11.65 -8.92 -24.99
N ILE A 25 -10.67 -9.49 -24.25
CA ILE A 25 -9.72 -8.71 -23.44
C ILE A 25 -8.91 -7.77 -24.32
N LYS A 26 -8.33 -8.26 -25.43
CA LYS A 26 -7.58 -7.42 -26.38
C LYS A 26 -8.43 -6.30 -26.96
N THR A 27 -9.67 -6.60 -27.32
CA THR A 27 -10.60 -5.61 -27.90
C THR A 27 -10.97 -4.53 -26.89
N PHE A 28 -11.23 -4.91 -25.64
CA PHE A 28 -11.50 -3.96 -24.57
C PHE A 28 -10.28 -3.09 -24.25
N VAL A 29 -9.09 -3.68 -24.16
CA VAL A 29 -7.84 -2.94 -23.94
C VAL A 29 -7.60 -1.91 -25.05
N ARG A 30 -7.85 -2.29 -26.32
CA ARG A 30 -7.76 -1.36 -27.46
C ARG A 30 -8.75 -0.18 -27.36
N LYS A 31 -9.91 -0.38 -26.74
CA LYS A 31 -10.95 0.66 -26.55
C LYS A 31 -10.69 1.56 -25.34
N LEU A 32 -9.70 1.26 -24.49
CA LEU A 32 -9.37 2.12 -23.36
C LEU A 32 -8.72 3.43 -23.84
N LYS A 33 -9.44 4.55 -23.64
CA LYS A 33 -8.89 5.90 -23.88
C LYS A 33 -7.64 6.19 -23.03
N ASP A 34 -7.56 5.61 -21.83
CA ASP A 34 -6.39 5.72 -20.96
C ASP A 34 -5.50 4.48 -21.15
N LYS A 35 -4.48 4.61 -22.01
CA LYS A 35 -3.49 3.55 -22.27
C LYS A 35 -2.76 3.10 -20.99
N ARG A 36 -2.76 3.91 -19.93
CA ARG A 36 -2.12 3.54 -18.65
C ARG A 36 -2.86 2.42 -17.93
N LEU A 37 -4.14 2.21 -18.20
CA LEU A 37 -4.94 1.12 -17.60
C LEU A 37 -4.84 -0.19 -18.38
N ALA A 38 -4.25 -0.17 -19.58
CA ALA A 38 -4.19 -1.32 -20.47
C ALA A 38 -3.54 -2.56 -19.83
N PHE A 39 -2.55 -2.38 -18.95
CA PHE A 39 -1.85 -3.48 -18.28
C PHE A 39 -2.73 -4.23 -17.27
N ILE A 40 -3.84 -3.63 -16.81
CA ILE A 40 -4.74 -4.25 -15.83
C ILE A 40 -5.52 -5.40 -16.47
N GLN A 41 -5.96 -5.26 -17.73
CA GLN A 41 -6.64 -6.30 -18.52
C GLN A 41 -7.87 -6.96 -17.86
N ASP A 42 -8.39 -6.40 -16.77
CA ASP A 42 -9.58 -6.85 -16.04
C ASP A 42 -10.58 -5.69 -15.95
N GLU A 43 -11.73 -5.83 -16.60
CA GLU A 43 -12.72 -4.76 -16.70
C GLU A 43 -13.24 -4.34 -15.33
N LYS A 44 -13.54 -5.31 -14.45
CA LYS A 44 -14.05 -5.03 -13.11
C LYS A 44 -13.03 -4.22 -12.31
N THR A 45 -11.74 -4.55 -12.39
CA THR A 45 -10.69 -3.79 -11.67
C THR A 45 -10.50 -2.41 -12.28
N ILE A 46 -10.57 -2.30 -13.61
CA ILE A 46 -10.52 -1.00 -14.28
C ILE A 46 -11.67 -0.09 -13.84
N LYS A 47 -12.87 -0.62 -13.60
CA LYS A 47 -13.99 0.15 -13.04
C LYS A 47 -13.66 0.68 -11.64
N ILE A 48 -13.14 -0.17 -10.74
CA ILE A 48 -12.73 0.26 -9.40
C ILE A 48 -11.62 1.32 -9.46
N VAL A 49 -10.62 1.15 -10.34
CA VAL A 49 -9.58 2.17 -10.55
C VAL A 49 -10.18 3.50 -10.99
N LYS A 50 -11.17 3.45 -11.89
CA LYS A 50 -11.88 4.65 -12.37
C LYS A 50 -12.65 5.35 -11.25
N GLU A 51 -13.26 4.61 -10.33
CA GLU A 51 -13.92 5.18 -9.16
C GLU A 51 -12.92 5.93 -8.25
N GLN A 52 -11.71 5.39 -8.08
CA GLN A 52 -10.68 6.05 -7.28
C GLN A 52 -10.24 7.41 -7.84
N TYR A 53 -10.47 7.73 -9.12
CA TYR A 53 -10.19 9.07 -9.64
C TYR A 53 -10.93 10.18 -8.91
N ARG A 54 -12.08 9.85 -8.30
CA ARG A 54 -13.01 10.76 -7.61
C ARG A 54 -12.98 10.61 -6.09
N SER A 55 -12.08 9.79 -5.52
CA SER A 55 -12.02 9.64 -4.06
C SER A 55 -11.45 10.90 -3.39
N GLY A 56 -11.93 11.19 -2.17
CA GLY A 56 -11.43 12.32 -1.37
C GLY A 56 -9.94 12.18 -1.06
N GLU A 57 -9.50 10.98 -0.70
CA GLU A 57 -8.10 10.65 -0.42
C GLU A 57 -7.18 10.92 -1.62
N LEU A 58 -7.57 10.50 -2.83
CA LEU A 58 -6.78 10.83 -4.03
C LEU A 58 -6.82 12.32 -4.37
N SER A 59 -7.93 12.99 -4.09
CA SER A 59 -8.05 14.44 -4.31
C SER A 59 -7.06 15.20 -3.43
N PHE A 60 -6.99 14.83 -2.14
CA PHE A 60 -5.97 15.34 -1.22
C PHE A 60 -4.55 15.10 -1.76
N TYR A 61 -4.22 13.88 -2.20
CA TYR A 61 -2.88 13.60 -2.73
C TYR A 61 -2.51 14.47 -3.95
N LYS A 62 -3.46 14.79 -4.85
CA LYS A 62 -3.21 15.64 -6.03
C LYS A 62 -2.87 17.08 -5.68
N GLU A 63 -3.30 17.57 -4.52
CA GLU A 63 -2.97 18.92 -4.06
C GLU A 63 -1.47 19.04 -3.76
N HIS A 64 -0.88 17.96 -3.23
CA HIS A 64 0.51 17.93 -2.77
C HIS A 64 1.49 17.25 -3.73
N ILE A 65 1.04 16.29 -4.54
CA ILE A 65 1.89 15.47 -5.42
C ILE A 65 1.56 15.81 -6.87
N LYS A 66 2.58 16.20 -7.65
CA LYS A 66 2.42 16.56 -9.08
C LYS A 66 2.86 15.45 -10.04
N ASP A 67 3.69 14.53 -9.56
CA ASP A 67 4.13 13.39 -10.36
C ASP A 67 2.94 12.49 -10.73
N LYS A 68 2.72 12.33 -12.05
CA LYS A 68 1.56 11.59 -12.59
C LYS A 68 1.68 10.09 -12.41
N GLU A 69 2.89 9.54 -12.40
CA GLU A 69 3.15 8.12 -12.18
C GLU A 69 2.98 7.78 -10.70
N MET A 70 3.51 8.61 -9.81
CA MET A 70 3.32 8.47 -8.38
C MET A 70 1.83 8.52 -8.01
N LEU A 71 1.09 9.54 -8.49
CA LEU A 71 -0.37 9.60 -8.31
C LEU A 71 -1.09 8.37 -8.87
N PHE A 72 -0.55 7.76 -9.92
CA PHE A 72 -1.10 6.53 -10.46
C PHE A 72 -0.86 5.33 -9.53
N LEU A 73 0.33 5.19 -8.96
CA LEU A 73 0.67 4.16 -7.97
C LEU A 73 -0.13 4.32 -6.66
N LEU A 74 -0.36 5.55 -6.19
CA LEU A 74 -1.22 5.80 -5.03
C LEU A 74 -2.65 5.33 -5.30
N LYS A 75 -3.17 5.61 -6.50
CA LYS A 75 -4.49 5.12 -6.93
C LYS A 75 -4.56 3.60 -7.05
N MET A 76 -3.48 2.95 -7.48
CA MET A 76 -3.39 1.50 -7.45
C MET A 76 -3.47 0.98 -6.01
N GLY A 77 -2.79 1.61 -5.06
CA GLY A 77 -2.90 1.27 -3.64
C GLY A 77 -4.32 1.43 -3.07
N LEU A 78 -5.03 2.51 -3.41
CA LEU A 78 -6.45 2.67 -3.04
C LEU A 78 -7.34 1.58 -3.66
N THR A 79 -7.04 1.18 -4.90
CA THR A 79 -7.75 0.11 -5.59
C THR A 79 -7.52 -1.23 -4.89
N LEU A 80 -6.27 -1.53 -4.50
CA LEU A 80 -5.92 -2.73 -3.74
C LEU A 80 -6.66 -2.77 -2.40
N ARG A 81 -6.71 -1.64 -1.68
CA ARG A 81 -7.47 -1.51 -0.43
C ARG A 81 -8.96 -1.79 -0.65
N LYS A 82 -9.53 -1.26 -1.75
CA LYS A 82 -10.95 -1.49 -2.07
C LYS A 82 -11.23 -2.95 -2.42
N LEU A 83 -10.35 -3.61 -3.18
CA LEU A 83 -10.47 -5.03 -3.51
C LEU A 83 -10.40 -5.91 -2.26
N GLU A 84 -9.53 -5.57 -1.30
CA GLU A 84 -9.48 -6.22 0.01
C GLU A 84 -10.80 -6.07 0.78
N GLN A 85 -11.36 -4.86 0.83
CA GLN A 85 -12.63 -4.59 1.54
C GLN A 85 -13.84 -5.31 0.97
N VAL A 86 -13.83 -5.65 -0.32
CA VAL A 86 -14.92 -6.41 -0.97
C VAL A 86 -14.57 -7.89 -1.15
N GLU A 87 -13.53 -8.37 -0.46
CA GLU A 87 -13.10 -9.77 -0.43
C GLU A 87 -12.70 -10.37 -1.80
N GLU A 88 -12.31 -9.53 -2.76
CA GLU A 88 -11.87 -9.92 -4.11
C GLU A 88 -10.37 -10.22 -4.15
N LEU A 89 -9.93 -11.18 -3.31
CA LEU A 89 -8.52 -11.48 -3.04
C LEU A 89 -7.73 -11.92 -4.29
N ASP A 90 -8.33 -12.69 -5.19
CA ASP A 90 -7.68 -13.12 -6.43
C ASP A 90 -7.39 -11.93 -7.36
N ARG A 91 -8.33 -11.00 -7.47
CA ARG A 91 -8.18 -9.79 -8.28
C ARG A 91 -7.18 -8.84 -7.65
N LYS A 92 -7.17 -8.75 -6.31
CA LYS A 92 -6.14 -8.03 -5.56
C LYS A 92 -4.74 -8.57 -5.89
N GLN A 93 -4.54 -9.89 -5.81
CA GLN A 93 -3.24 -10.51 -6.09
C GLN A 93 -2.81 -10.37 -7.57
N ASN A 94 -3.76 -10.49 -8.50
CA ASN A 94 -3.53 -10.24 -9.92
C ASN A 94 -3.07 -8.79 -10.16
N LEU A 95 -3.72 -7.81 -9.52
CA LEU A 95 -3.33 -6.40 -9.63
C LEU A 95 -1.94 -6.15 -9.02
N ARG A 96 -1.62 -6.71 -7.85
CA ARG A 96 -0.28 -6.64 -7.23
C ARG A 96 0.80 -7.16 -8.19
N THR A 97 0.57 -8.33 -8.77
CA THR A 97 1.49 -8.95 -9.74
C THR A 97 1.70 -8.05 -10.96
N LYS A 98 0.63 -7.44 -11.48
CA LYS A 98 0.69 -6.51 -12.61
C LYS A 98 1.41 -5.20 -12.29
N ILE A 99 1.25 -4.68 -11.07
CA ILE A 99 1.99 -3.51 -10.60
C ILE A 99 3.48 -3.86 -10.53
N PHE A 100 3.84 -4.97 -9.90
CA PHE A 100 5.23 -5.43 -9.82
C PHE A 100 5.86 -5.63 -11.20
N ASN A 101 5.16 -6.31 -12.13
CA ASN A 101 5.69 -6.55 -13.47
C ASN A 101 5.92 -5.26 -14.28
N LYS A 102 5.28 -4.14 -13.91
CA LYS A 102 5.36 -2.88 -14.64
C LYS A 102 6.22 -1.83 -13.95
N TYR A 103 6.20 -1.79 -12.62
CA TYR A 103 6.81 -0.75 -11.79
C TYR A 103 7.78 -1.33 -10.74
N GLU A 104 8.08 -2.63 -10.85
CA GLU A 104 9.01 -3.38 -10.01
C GLU A 104 8.62 -3.33 -8.52
N ALA A 105 9.57 -3.68 -7.64
CA ALA A 105 9.37 -3.71 -6.19
C ALA A 105 8.95 -2.33 -5.65
N LYS A 106 9.64 -1.26 -6.07
CA LYS A 106 9.36 0.11 -5.61
C LYS A 106 7.91 0.53 -5.88
N GLY A 107 7.41 0.27 -7.09
CA GLY A 107 6.03 0.60 -7.44
C GLY A 107 5.01 -0.18 -6.62
N LEU A 108 5.26 -1.48 -6.39
CA LEU A 108 4.42 -2.29 -5.53
C LEU A 108 4.42 -1.79 -4.09
N HIS A 109 5.59 -1.43 -3.55
CA HIS A 109 5.74 -0.90 -2.19
C HIS A 109 5.03 0.44 -2.01
N ILE A 110 5.10 1.36 -2.99
CA ILE A 110 4.32 2.61 -2.95
C ILE A 110 2.81 2.32 -2.93
N SER A 111 2.34 1.39 -3.76
CA SER A 111 0.94 0.98 -3.74
C SER A 111 0.56 0.31 -2.41
N GLN A 112 1.44 -0.52 -1.83
CA GLN A 112 1.23 -1.18 -0.54
C GLN A 112 1.20 -0.18 0.63
N PHE A 113 2.03 0.87 0.58
CA PHE A 113 2.07 1.96 1.55
C PHE A 113 0.71 2.64 1.68
N VAL A 114 0.04 2.84 0.54
CA VAL A 114 -1.34 3.35 0.51
C VAL A 114 -2.33 2.25 0.88
N GLU A 115 -2.24 1.05 0.30
CA GLU A 115 -3.14 -0.08 0.60
C GLU A 115 -3.31 -0.30 2.11
N ASN A 116 -2.21 -0.24 2.86
CA ASN A 116 -2.16 -0.46 4.29
C ASN A 116 -2.57 0.76 5.14
N GLY A 117 -2.89 1.90 4.52
CA GLY A 117 -3.26 3.13 5.22
C GLY A 117 -2.07 3.88 5.85
N ILE A 118 -0.84 3.46 5.55
CA ILE A 118 0.37 3.97 6.17
C ILE A 118 0.62 5.42 5.73
N LEU A 119 0.41 5.73 4.44
CA LEU A 119 0.56 7.10 3.93
C LEU A 119 -0.32 8.10 4.68
N ASN A 120 -1.58 7.75 4.96
CA ASN A 120 -2.49 8.66 5.69
C ASN A 120 -2.02 8.90 7.11
N ARG A 121 -1.52 7.85 7.78
CA ARG A 121 -1.00 8.04 9.13
C ARG A 121 0.27 8.87 9.13
N TYR A 122 1.19 8.58 8.21
CA TYR A 122 2.41 9.35 8.03
C TYR A 122 2.10 10.84 7.80
N ILE A 123 1.14 11.14 6.93
CA ILE A 123 0.65 12.51 6.71
C ILE A 123 0.12 13.12 8.01
N GLY A 124 -0.68 12.38 8.79
CA GLY A 124 -1.16 12.85 10.09
C GLY A 124 -0.02 13.24 11.04
N ILE A 125 1.01 12.39 11.15
CA ILE A 125 2.19 12.65 11.98
C ILE A 125 2.94 13.90 11.48
N LEU A 126 3.03 14.11 10.16
CA LEU A 126 3.66 15.30 9.60
C LEU A 126 2.85 16.58 9.89
N ILE A 127 1.51 16.51 9.88
CA ILE A 127 0.64 17.65 10.22
C ILE A 127 0.87 18.10 11.66
N ASP A 128 1.00 17.16 12.59
CA ASP A 128 1.26 17.47 14.01
C ASP A 128 2.59 18.20 14.23
N ASN A 129 3.52 18.10 13.28
CA ASN A 129 4.87 18.68 13.34
C ASN A 129 5.16 19.66 12.19
N ILE A 130 4.12 20.17 11.52
CA ILE A 130 4.30 20.96 10.30
C ILE A 130 4.93 22.33 10.60
N ILE A 131 6.11 22.56 10.02
CA ILE A 131 6.78 23.87 10.09
C ILE A 131 6.33 24.76 8.92
N SER A 132 6.15 24.18 7.74
CA SER A 132 5.63 24.89 6.56
C SER A 132 5.01 23.92 5.55
N LEU A 133 4.13 24.45 4.69
CA LEU A 133 3.49 23.67 3.62
C LEU A 133 4.50 23.11 2.60
N ASP A 134 5.57 23.84 2.31
CA ASP A 134 6.59 23.38 1.37
C ASP A 134 7.41 22.23 1.95
N ARG A 135 7.77 22.30 3.24
CA ARG A 135 8.45 21.20 3.93
C ARG A 135 7.55 19.96 3.98
N PHE A 136 6.28 20.13 4.31
CA PHE A 136 5.30 19.04 4.32
C PHE A 136 5.19 18.33 2.96
N LYS A 137 5.07 19.10 1.86
CA LYS A 137 5.05 18.51 0.51
C LYS A 137 6.36 17.77 0.20
N LYS A 138 7.50 18.35 0.59
CA LYS A 138 8.81 17.74 0.39
C LYS A 138 8.93 16.41 1.15
N ASP A 139 8.50 16.37 2.40
CA ASP A 139 8.57 15.17 3.23
C ASP A 139 7.66 14.04 2.68
N ILE A 140 6.46 14.38 2.18
CA ILE A 140 5.58 13.41 1.47
C ILE A 140 6.24 12.86 0.21
N LEU A 141 6.86 13.71 -0.61
CA LEU A 141 7.52 13.26 -1.83
C LEU A 141 8.75 12.41 -1.50
N ASP A 142 9.54 12.82 -0.51
CA ASP A 142 10.75 12.11 -0.10
C ASP A 142 10.44 10.67 0.30
N ILE A 143 9.44 10.44 1.17
CA ILE A 143 9.09 9.06 1.55
C ILE A 143 8.59 8.23 0.37
N LEU A 144 7.88 8.81 -0.59
CA LEU A 144 7.39 8.08 -1.76
C LEU A 144 8.51 7.76 -2.76
N GLU A 145 9.45 8.69 -2.95
CA GLU A 145 10.60 8.51 -3.83
C GLU A 145 11.66 7.59 -3.22
N ASN A 146 11.78 7.58 -1.90
CA ASN A 146 12.80 6.86 -1.16
C ASN A 146 12.22 5.79 -0.24
N ILE A 147 11.07 5.18 -0.58
CA ILE A 147 10.30 4.33 0.33
C ILE A 147 11.12 3.28 1.10
N GLU A 148 12.08 2.61 0.46
CA GLU A 148 12.95 1.60 1.10
C GLU A 148 13.88 2.16 2.20
N LYS A 149 14.12 3.47 2.22
CA LYS A 149 14.89 4.18 3.26
C LYS A 149 14.04 4.55 4.48
N HIS A 150 12.72 4.50 4.34
CA HIS A 150 11.77 4.93 5.35
C HIS A 150 10.86 3.81 5.85
N VAL A 151 10.65 2.77 5.05
CA VAL A 151 9.68 1.72 5.32
C VAL A 151 10.30 0.35 5.08
N LEU A 152 10.18 -0.52 6.08
CA LEU A 152 10.48 -1.94 5.98
C LEU A 152 9.16 -2.72 5.94
N PHE A 153 8.86 -3.33 4.79
CA PHE A 153 7.71 -4.22 4.62
C PHE A 153 8.12 -5.65 4.97
N VAL A 154 7.61 -6.16 6.09
CA VAL A 154 7.89 -7.51 6.59
C VAL A 154 7.02 -8.54 5.87
N GLN A 155 7.66 -9.64 5.47
CA GLN A 155 7.04 -10.79 4.82
C GLN A 155 6.85 -11.96 5.79
N ALA A 156 5.98 -12.90 5.42
CA ALA A 156 5.61 -14.03 6.27
C ALA A 156 6.78 -15.00 6.56
N ASN A 157 7.81 -15.00 5.73
CA ASN A 157 8.99 -15.86 5.82
C ASN A 157 10.22 -15.14 6.41
N ASP A 158 10.12 -13.85 6.72
CA ASP A 158 11.20 -13.09 7.35
C ASP A 158 11.44 -13.59 8.77
N LYS A 159 12.69 -13.49 9.23
CA LYS A 159 13.06 -13.82 10.60
C LYS A 159 13.24 -12.55 11.41
N GLU A 160 12.86 -12.59 12.69
CA GLU A 160 12.99 -11.45 13.62
C GLU A 160 14.40 -10.84 13.61
N ARG A 161 15.44 -11.69 13.61
CA ARG A 161 16.84 -11.24 13.55
C ARG A 161 17.14 -10.43 12.28
N GLU A 162 16.62 -10.85 11.13
CA GLU A 162 16.85 -10.19 9.84
C GLU A 162 16.11 -8.84 9.78
N ILE A 163 14.90 -8.79 10.35
CA ILE A 163 14.10 -7.56 10.47
C ILE A 163 14.82 -6.54 11.35
N ILE A 164 15.32 -6.97 12.52
CA ILE A 164 16.06 -6.11 13.44
C ILE A 164 17.33 -5.58 12.77
N GLN A 165 18.12 -6.46 12.12
CA GLN A 165 19.34 -6.06 11.42
C GLN A 165 19.06 -5.06 10.28
N SER A 166 18.03 -5.33 9.47
CA SER A 166 17.63 -4.45 8.37
C SER A 166 17.16 -3.09 8.89
N THR A 167 16.37 -3.09 9.97
CA THR A 167 15.92 -1.87 10.65
C THR A 167 17.11 -1.02 11.10
N LEU A 168 18.07 -1.61 11.80
CA LEU A 168 19.27 -0.88 12.25
C LEU A 168 20.10 -0.35 11.08
N SER A 169 20.26 -1.14 10.03
CA SER A 169 20.97 -0.72 8.81
C SER A 169 20.29 0.48 8.15
N ILE A 170 18.96 0.43 7.97
CA ILE A 170 18.22 1.53 7.34
C ILE A 170 18.29 2.79 8.21
N VAL A 171 18.03 2.67 9.52
CA VAL A 171 18.02 3.80 10.44
C VAL A 171 19.40 4.46 10.53
N SER A 172 20.48 3.68 10.63
CA SER A 172 21.84 4.23 10.76
C SER A 172 22.34 4.90 9.48
N ASN A 173 22.01 4.36 8.30
CA ASN A 173 22.48 4.89 7.03
C ASN A 173 21.65 6.07 6.51
N ASN A 174 20.36 6.13 6.82
CA ASN A 174 19.45 7.10 6.23
C ASN A 174 18.93 8.14 7.24
N LEU A 175 18.98 7.81 8.54
CA LEU A 175 18.53 8.67 9.62
C LEU A 175 17.16 9.33 9.32
N PRO A 176 16.12 8.53 8.99
CA PRO A 176 14.81 9.07 8.62
C PRO A 176 14.16 9.81 9.79
N SER A 177 13.38 10.86 9.51
CA SER A 177 12.58 11.53 10.54
C SER A 177 11.50 10.62 11.10
N ILE A 178 10.95 9.74 10.26
CA ILE A 178 10.01 8.69 10.63
C ILE A 178 10.45 7.42 9.88
N PHE A 179 10.76 6.37 10.64
CA PHE A 179 10.99 5.02 10.12
C PHE A 179 9.77 4.15 10.42
N ILE A 180 9.40 3.28 9.49
CA ILE A 180 8.18 2.48 9.58
C ILE A 180 8.50 1.01 9.39
N VAL A 181 8.01 0.15 10.28
CA VAL A 181 8.00 -1.30 10.10
C VAL A 181 6.56 -1.74 9.94
N SER A 182 6.24 -2.41 8.84
CA SER A 182 4.85 -2.79 8.50
C SER A 182 4.75 -4.27 8.16
N GLY A 183 3.78 -4.96 8.76
CA GLY A 183 3.46 -6.36 8.50
C GLY A 183 1.97 -6.57 8.31
N ILE A 184 1.60 -7.55 7.47
CA ILE A 184 0.21 -7.96 7.22
C ILE A 184 0.07 -9.46 7.46
N SER A 185 -1.10 -9.90 7.91
CA SER A 185 -1.44 -11.31 8.15
C SER A 185 -0.40 -11.97 9.05
N SER A 186 0.23 -13.06 8.63
CA SER A 186 1.25 -13.73 9.43
C SER A 186 2.51 -12.88 9.66
N ALA A 187 2.81 -11.89 8.83
CA ALA A 187 3.92 -10.97 9.08
C ALA A 187 3.61 -9.96 10.20
N ALA A 188 2.32 -9.71 10.49
CA ALA A 188 1.93 -8.78 11.55
C ALA A 188 2.38 -9.27 12.94
N SER A 189 2.29 -10.58 13.21
CA SER A 189 2.80 -11.15 14.46
C SER A 189 4.32 -11.06 14.56
N ILE A 190 5.05 -11.24 13.45
CA ILE A 190 6.51 -11.10 13.42
C ILE A 190 6.92 -9.66 13.77
N VAL A 191 6.22 -8.66 13.21
CA VAL A 191 6.43 -7.25 13.57
C VAL A 191 6.17 -7.01 15.05
N SER A 192 5.06 -7.53 15.58
CA SER A 192 4.72 -7.40 17.01
C SER A 192 5.78 -8.04 17.91
N ASN A 193 6.38 -9.16 17.52
CA ASN A 193 7.44 -9.80 18.30
C ASN A 193 8.73 -8.98 18.30
N CYS A 194 9.02 -8.27 17.20
CA CYS A 194 10.20 -7.41 17.10
C CYS A 194 10.08 -6.12 17.92
N GLU A 195 8.86 -5.68 18.24
CA GLU A 195 8.55 -4.37 18.82
C GLU A 195 9.42 -4.02 20.04
N ALA A 196 9.40 -4.84 21.08
CA ALA A 196 10.12 -4.56 22.32
C ALA A 196 11.63 -4.39 22.09
N ARG A 197 12.20 -5.22 21.22
CA ARG A 197 13.62 -5.17 20.87
C ARG A 197 13.95 -3.95 20.01
N LEU A 198 13.07 -3.57 19.09
CA LEU A 198 13.23 -2.37 18.28
C LEU A 198 13.15 -1.10 19.15
N ILE A 199 12.24 -1.03 20.11
CA ILE A 199 12.16 0.09 21.08
C ILE A 199 13.48 0.22 21.86
N GLU A 200 14.02 -0.90 22.37
CA GLU A 200 15.27 -0.89 23.13
C GLU A 200 16.46 -0.37 22.31
N LEU A 201 16.49 -0.70 21.02
CA LEU A 201 17.60 -0.37 20.12
C LEU A 201 17.47 1.03 19.49
N LEU A 202 16.25 1.48 19.22
CA LEU A 202 15.96 2.77 18.58
C LEU A 202 15.69 3.87 19.62
N LYS A 203 16.64 4.06 20.54
CA LYS A 203 16.47 4.95 21.71
C LYS A 203 16.24 6.43 21.37
N ASP A 204 16.67 6.88 20.19
CA ASP A 204 16.43 8.25 19.72
C ASP A 204 15.10 8.39 18.94
N TYR A 205 14.23 7.37 19.00
CA TYR A 205 12.92 7.37 18.35
C TYR A 205 11.80 7.10 19.36
N GLU A 206 10.69 7.79 19.19
CA GLU A 206 9.43 7.53 19.88
C GLU A 206 8.58 6.59 19.01
N LEU A 207 8.04 5.52 19.59
CA LEU A 207 7.16 4.60 18.89
C LEU A 207 5.71 5.09 18.93
N GLU A 208 5.07 5.02 17.77
CA GLU A 208 3.63 5.06 17.64
C GLU A 208 3.15 3.81 16.88
N LYS A 209 2.21 3.07 17.48
CA LYS A 209 1.77 1.76 16.98
C LYS A 209 0.35 1.82 16.44
N ILE A 210 0.10 1.16 15.31
CA ILE A 210 -1.24 0.95 14.75
C ILE A 210 -1.44 -0.52 14.43
N SER A 211 -2.29 -1.16 15.23
CA SER A 211 -2.82 -2.50 14.99
C SER A 211 -4.26 -2.40 14.48
N ALA A 212 -4.52 -2.85 13.25
CA ALA A 212 -5.85 -2.81 12.65
C ALA A 212 -6.14 -4.10 11.87
N GLY A 213 -7.03 -4.93 12.41
CA GLY A 213 -7.34 -6.24 11.83
C GLY A 213 -6.09 -7.12 11.76
N GLN A 214 -5.68 -7.49 10.54
CA GLN A 214 -4.48 -8.28 10.30
C GLN A 214 -3.24 -7.42 9.98
N LYS A 215 -3.23 -6.13 10.32
CA LYS A 215 -2.12 -5.22 10.00
C LYS A 215 -1.46 -4.73 11.28
N GLU A 216 -0.12 -4.73 11.28
CA GLU A 216 0.71 -4.18 12.35
C GLU A 216 1.68 -3.18 11.75
N ASN A 217 1.64 -1.93 12.22
CA ASN A 217 2.50 -0.85 11.73
C ASN A 217 3.13 -0.11 12.91
N LEU A 218 4.45 -0.09 12.96
CA LEU A 218 5.25 0.61 13.94
C LEU A 218 5.86 1.86 13.30
N PHE A 219 5.49 3.04 13.77
CA PHE A 219 6.03 4.32 13.33
C PHE A 219 7.03 4.82 14.38
N PHE A 220 8.31 4.71 14.08
CA PHE A 220 9.39 5.25 14.88
C PHE A 220 9.65 6.69 14.46
N LYS A 221 9.25 7.65 15.29
CA LYS A 221 9.42 9.09 15.08
C LYS A 221 10.70 9.57 15.75
N ARG A 222 11.65 10.11 14.99
CA ARG A 222 12.92 10.55 15.55
C ARG A 222 12.71 11.73 16.51
N MET A 223 13.20 11.60 17.73
CA MET A 223 13.20 12.69 18.69
C MET A 223 14.23 13.73 18.28
N LEU A 224 13.78 14.93 17.94
CA LEU A 224 14.69 16.07 17.79
C LEU A 224 15.16 16.45 19.19
N ARG A 225 16.45 16.27 19.48
CA ARG A 225 17.04 16.87 20.67
C ARG A 225 16.81 18.38 20.55
N LYS A 226 16.00 18.95 21.44
CA LYS A 226 16.01 20.40 21.64
C LYS A 226 17.45 20.73 22.01
N ASN A 227 18.11 21.56 21.20
CA ASN A 227 19.39 22.13 21.61
C ASN A 227 19.15 22.76 22.99
N GLN A 228 19.90 22.28 23.98
CA GLN A 228 20.06 22.98 25.24
C GLN A 228 20.91 24.20 24.90
N ASP A 229 20.24 25.31 24.61
CA ASP A 229 20.82 26.65 24.73
C ASP A 229 20.79 27.05 26.22
#